data_AF-A0AAD5VG49-F1
#
_entry.id   AF-A0AAD5VG49-F1
#
_cell.length_a   1.000
_cell.length_b   1.000
_cell.length_c   1.000
_cell.angle_alpha   90.00
_cell.angle_beta   90.00
_cell.angle_gamma   90.00
#
_symmetry.space_group_name_H-M   'P 1'
#
loop_
_entity.id
_entity.type
_entity.pdbx_description
1 polymer ?
#
loop_
_entity_poly.entity_id
_entity_poly.type
_entity_poly.pdbx_seq_one_letter_code
_entity_poly.pdbx_strand_id
1 'polypeptide(L)'
;MADLFTTHLTRVTHSPSEFTARCNEMYRAEEYDEFIRCALTGEYKDEDGFSHQAFIDLNKNYLLDDDDLCIHRDYDSALGFSQEILVNGPLSVCSVPHTGCELADNIHLEYPGLGDGNSVPYHKIPNFQLGTYGPRCSINVFFPELWSKERGHGSRPHILTQRERDLWYRQGFRRAIRALGTDLIASEFPATLETETERGRKRNGHIAWGTKIVDKRYLPLLADQIRHEISSNGDLRIWLIHRSCDGYYYYYYHFLFRFEAEVQLLLLVSSTTFEL
;
A
#
# COMPACT_ATOMS: atom_id res chain seq x y z
N MET A 1 -24.27 15.35 -59.44
CA MET A 1 -24.93 15.86 -58.23
C MET A 1 -25.46 14.65 -57.50
N ALA A 2 -24.80 14.26 -56.41
CA ALA A 2 -25.25 13.16 -55.58
C ALA A 2 -26.42 13.67 -54.74
N ASP A 3 -27.59 13.06 -54.89
CA ASP A 3 -28.68 13.18 -53.91
C ASP A 3 -28.14 12.63 -52.58
N LEU A 4 -27.75 13.55 -51.70
CA LEU A 4 -27.43 13.24 -50.31
C LEU A 4 -28.76 12.89 -49.63
N PHE A 5 -28.98 11.57 -49.56
CA PHE A 5 -30.05 10.87 -48.86
C PHE A 5 -30.56 11.64 -47.64
N THR A 6 -31.71 12.30 -47.81
CA THR A 6 -32.60 12.61 -46.69
C THR A 6 -33.50 11.40 -46.44
N THR A 7 -32.89 10.26 -46.12
CA THR A 7 -33.60 9.23 -45.36
C THR A 7 -33.93 9.86 -44.01
N HIS A 8 -35.21 9.85 -43.65
CA HIS A 8 -35.70 10.38 -42.37
C HIS A 8 -35.09 9.57 -41.22
N LEU A 9 -33.87 9.93 -40.80
CA LEU A 9 -33.26 9.39 -39.60
C LEU A 9 -34.07 9.88 -38.40
N THR A 10 -34.63 8.93 -37.66
CA THR A 10 -35.33 9.28 -36.43
C THR A 10 -34.29 9.60 -35.37
N ARG A 11 -34.35 10.80 -34.79
CA ARG A 11 -33.39 11.20 -33.77
C ARG A 11 -33.78 10.58 -32.43
N VAL A 12 -32.87 9.82 -31.83
CA VAL A 12 -33.09 9.14 -30.55
C VAL A 12 -32.10 9.69 -29.53
N THR A 13 -32.60 10.03 -28.34
CA THR A 13 -31.75 10.64 -27.28
C THR A 13 -31.18 9.57 -26.37
N HIS A 14 -29.86 9.50 -26.30
CA HIS A 14 -29.09 8.57 -25.45
C HIS A 14 -28.34 9.34 -24.36
N SER A 15 -28.14 8.73 -23.20
CA SER A 15 -27.06 9.13 -22.30
C SER A 15 -25.70 8.61 -22.82
N PRO A 16 -24.56 9.12 -22.32
CA PRO A 16 -23.24 8.58 -22.70
C PRO A 16 -23.08 7.07 -22.47
N SER A 17 -23.65 6.55 -21.38
CA SER A 17 -23.59 5.12 -21.05
C SER A 17 -24.48 4.29 -21.97
N GLU A 18 -25.69 4.76 -22.29
CA GLU A 18 -26.60 4.09 -23.23
C GLU A 18 -26.01 4.01 -24.65
N PHE A 19 -25.40 5.11 -25.11
CA PHE A 19 -24.74 5.15 -26.41
C PHE A 19 -23.52 4.20 -26.46
N THR A 20 -22.70 4.21 -25.41
CA THR A 20 -21.52 3.33 -25.32
C THR A 20 -21.92 1.86 -25.23
N ALA A 21 -22.98 1.53 -24.48
CA ALA A 21 -23.52 0.18 -24.42
C ALA A 21 -23.97 -0.29 -25.81
N ARG A 22 -24.66 0.56 -26.57
CA ARG A 22 -25.09 0.30 -27.96
C ARG A 22 -23.90 -0.06 -28.86
N CYS A 23 -22.87 0.77 -28.86
CA CYS A 23 -21.68 0.52 -29.67
C CYS A 23 -20.98 -0.79 -29.25
N ASN A 24 -20.92 -1.06 -27.94
CA ASN A 24 -20.32 -2.29 -27.43
C ASN A 24 -21.11 -3.56 -27.81
N GLU A 25 -22.43 -3.48 -27.94
CA GLU A 25 -23.25 -4.59 -28.45
C GLU A 25 -22.84 -4.96 -29.88
N MET A 26 -22.74 -3.96 -30.77
CA MET A 26 -22.29 -4.16 -32.17
C MET A 26 -20.85 -4.70 -32.24
N TYR A 27 -19.96 -4.17 -31.40
CA TYR A 27 -18.58 -4.65 -31.33
C TYR A 27 -18.49 -6.11 -30.88
N ARG A 28 -19.27 -6.51 -29.86
CA ARG A 28 -19.31 -7.89 -29.36
C ARG A 28 -19.97 -8.87 -30.32
N ALA A 29 -20.92 -8.39 -31.14
CA ALA A 29 -21.52 -9.15 -32.22
C ALA A 29 -20.60 -9.27 -33.46
N GLU A 30 -19.40 -8.67 -33.41
CA GLU A 30 -18.43 -8.60 -34.53
C GLU A 30 -18.97 -7.84 -35.76
N GLU A 31 -19.98 -6.98 -35.57
CA GLU A 31 -20.57 -6.12 -36.60
C GLU A 31 -19.75 -4.83 -36.76
N TYR A 32 -18.48 -4.97 -37.12
CA TYR A 32 -17.50 -3.87 -37.06
C TYR A 32 -17.87 -2.65 -37.91
N ASP A 33 -18.47 -2.85 -39.09
CA ASP A 33 -18.87 -1.74 -39.96
C ASP A 33 -20.00 -0.90 -39.35
N GLU A 34 -21.00 -1.55 -38.75
CA GLU A 34 -22.10 -0.86 -38.07
C GLU A 34 -21.62 -0.23 -36.76
N PHE A 35 -20.72 -0.90 -36.03
CA PHE A 35 -20.05 -0.30 -34.88
C PHE A 35 -19.29 0.98 -35.26
N ILE A 36 -18.45 0.94 -36.31
CA ILE A 36 -17.68 2.11 -36.76
C ILE A 36 -18.62 3.23 -37.20
N ARG A 37 -19.69 2.92 -37.95
CA ARG A 37 -20.69 3.90 -38.35
C ARG A 37 -21.36 4.54 -37.13
N CYS A 38 -21.90 3.73 -36.21
CA CYS A 38 -22.55 4.22 -35.00
C CYS A 38 -21.61 5.04 -34.12
N ALA A 39 -20.38 4.57 -33.88
CA ALA A 39 -19.41 5.27 -33.05
C ALA A 39 -18.96 6.61 -33.63
N LEU A 40 -18.78 6.69 -34.96
CA LEU A 40 -18.27 7.91 -35.62
C LEU A 40 -19.37 8.90 -36.00
N THR A 41 -20.54 8.41 -36.42
CA THR A 41 -21.61 9.27 -36.93
C THR A 41 -22.81 9.33 -36.01
N GLY A 42 -22.94 8.40 -35.06
CA GLY A 42 -24.14 8.21 -34.25
C GLY A 42 -25.28 7.49 -34.98
N GLU A 43 -25.09 7.06 -36.22
CA GLU A 43 -26.12 6.39 -37.01
C GLU A 43 -26.13 4.87 -36.75
N TYR A 44 -27.30 4.31 -36.45
CA TYR A 44 -27.48 2.87 -36.27
C TYR A 44 -28.86 2.41 -36.73
N LYS A 45 -29.03 1.10 -36.87
CA LYS A 45 -30.34 0.48 -37.10
C LYS A 45 -30.81 -0.27 -35.86
N ASP A 46 -32.10 -0.20 -35.55
CA ASP A 46 -32.70 -1.06 -34.54
C ASP A 46 -32.97 -2.48 -35.08
N GLU A 47 -33.49 -3.36 -34.22
CA GLU A 47 -33.82 -4.75 -34.55
C GLU A 47 -34.88 -4.86 -35.66
N ASP A 48 -35.74 -3.85 -35.79
CA ASP A 48 -36.76 -3.73 -36.82
C ASP A 48 -36.20 -3.16 -38.15
N GLY A 49 -34.92 -2.78 -38.18
CA GLY A 49 -34.19 -2.28 -39.34
C GLY A 49 -34.36 -0.78 -39.62
N PHE A 50 -34.98 -0.01 -38.72
CA PHE A 50 -35.12 1.44 -38.86
C PHE A 50 -33.83 2.17 -38.51
N SER A 51 -33.43 3.11 -39.37
CA SER A 51 -32.26 3.95 -39.13
C SER A 51 -32.54 5.09 -38.15
N HIS A 52 -31.69 5.21 -37.14
CA HIS A 52 -31.73 6.21 -36.10
C HIS A 52 -30.46 7.05 -36.08
N GLN A 53 -30.59 8.30 -35.65
CA GLN A 53 -29.47 9.19 -35.35
C GLN A 53 -29.40 9.40 -33.84
N ALA A 54 -28.33 8.91 -33.22
CA ALA A 54 -28.07 9.14 -31.81
C ALA A 54 -27.82 10.63 -31.54
N PHE A 55 -28.49 11.15 -30.53
CA PHE A 55 -28.20 12.42 -29.90
C PHE A 55 -27.81 12.18 -28.45
N ILE A 56 -26.59 12.53 -28.09
CA ILE A 56 -26.07 12.29 -26.75
C ILE A 56 -26.44 13.48 -25.85
N ASP A 57 -27.34 13.24 -24.91
CA ASP A 57 -27.68 14.20 -23.87
C ASP A 57 -26.82 13.96 -22.63
N LEU A 58 -25.87 14.88 -22.42
CA LEU A 58 -24.97 14.84 -21.27
C LEU A 58 -25.69 15.10 -19.94
N ASN A 59 -26.87 15.72 -19.97
CA ASN A 59 -27.62 16.05 -18.77
C ASN A 59 -28.45 14.88 -18.24
N LYS A 60 -28.64 13.81 -19.04
CA LYS A 60 -29.35 12.61 -18.57
C LYS A 60 -28.63 11.87 -17.42
N ASN A 61 -27.31 12.03 -17.33
CA ASN A 61 -26.49 11.44 -16.26
C ASN A 61 -25.96 12.51 -15.29
N TYR A 62 -26.64 13.65 -15.16
CA TYR A 62 -26.28 14.62 -14.14
C TYR A 62 -26.49 13.98 -12.77
N LEU A 63 -25.42 13.93 -11.97
CA LEU A 63 -25.54 13.54 -10.57
C LEU A 63 -26.33 14.64 -9.86
N LEU A 64 -27.39 14.25 -9.16
CA LEU A 64 -28.07 15.15 -8.24
C LEU A 64 -27.19 15.33 -6.99
N ASP A 65 -27.32 16.45 -6.30
CA ASP A 65 -26.52 16.77 -5.10
C ASP A 65 -26.64 15.70 -4.00
N ASP A 66 -27.70 14.89 -4.03
CA ASP A 66 -28.01 13.82 -3.07
C ASP A 66 -27.66 12.40 -3.56
N ASP A 67 -27.06 12.25 -4.75
CA ASP A 67 -26.66 10.92 -5.25
C ASP A 67 -25.41 10.42 -4.51
N ASP A 68 -25.49 9.20 -3.96
CA ASP A 68 -24.36 8.53 -3.32
C ASP A 68 -23.23 8.27 -4.35
N LEU A 69 -22.20 9.12 -4.33
CA LEU A 69 -21.04 8.97 -5.19
C LEU A 69 -20.13 7.84 -4.69
N CYS A 70 -20.14 6.71 -5.39
CA CYS A 70 -19.20 5.62 -5.14
C CYS A 70 -17.96 5.73 -6.04
N ILE A 71 -16.89 6.34 -5.52
CA ILE A 71 -15.61 6.42 -6.24
C ILE A 71 -14.84 5.12 -6.05
N HIS A 72 -14.56 4.43 -7.15
CA HIS A 72 -13.62 3.32 -7.19
C HIS A 72 -12.31 3.82 -7.82
N ARG A 73 -11.21 3.71 -7.08
CA ARG A 73 -9.86 4.01 -7.59
C ARG A 73 -8.95 2.81 -7.41
N ASP A 74 -8.10 2.60 -8.41
CA ASP A 74 -6.94 1.71 -8.28
C ASP A 74 -5.85 2.44 -7.50
N TYR A 75 -5.34 1.82 -6.45
CA TYR A 75 -4.28 2.37 -5.61
C TYR A 75 -3.09 1.42 -5.67
N ASP A 76 -1.97 1.88 -6.25
CA ASP A 76 -0.73 1.09 -6.32
C ASP A 76 -0.19 0.73 -4.92
N SER A 77 -0.52 1.54 -3.90
CA SER A 77 -0.17 1.25 -2.50
C SER A 77 -0.99 2.05 -1.48
N ALA A 78 -1.11 1.49 -0.27
CA ALA A 78 -1.67 2.12 0.91
C ALA A 78 -0.63 2.08 2.05
N LEU A 79 -0.45 3.22 2.72
CA LEU A 79 0.41 3.33 3.90
C LEU A 79 -0.43 3.69 5.12
N GLY A 80 -0.26 2.93 6.20
CA GLY A 80 -0.90 3.18 7.49
C GLY A 80 0.13 3.39 8.59
N PHE A 81 -0.11 4.36 9.46
CA PHE A 81 0.73 4.60 10.63
C PHE A 81 -0.02 4.11 11.86
N SER A 82 0.65 3.29 12.68
CA SER A 82 0.04 2.79 13.91
C SER A 82 1.10 2.59 14.98
N GLN A 83 0.69 2.72 16.24
CA GLN A 83 1.51 2.26 17.34
C GLN A 83 1.45 0.72 17.49
N GLU A 84 0.47 0.06 16.91
CA GLU A 84 0.26 -1.38 17.08
C GLU A 84 0.59 -2.17 15.82
N ILE A 85 0.74 -3.49 15.94
CA ILE A 85 0.81 -4.39 14.79
C ILE A 85 -0.61 -4.81 14.41
N LEU A 86 -1.17 -4.19 13.36
CA LEU A 86 -2.56 -4.39 12.93
C LEU A 86 -2.75 -5.56 11.95
N VAL A 87 -1.78 -6.47 11.84
CA VAL A 87 -1.82 -7.58 10.88
C VAL A 87 -2.71 -8.71 11.39
N ASN A 88 -3.77 -9.01 10.64
CA ASN A 88 -4.66 -10.15 10.91
C ASN A 88 -4.19 -11.42 10.17
N GLY A 89 -2.98 -11.90 10.49
CA GLY A 89 -2.37 -13.04 9.82
C GLY A 89 -0.97 -13.38 10.37
N PRO A 90 -0.32 -14.44 9.87
CA PRO A 90 1.07 -14.73 10.23
C PRO A 90 1.99 -13.62 9.69
N LEU A 91 2.90 -13.14 10.55
CA LEU A 91 3.92 -12.16 10.18
C LEU A 91 5.28 -12.85 10.06
N SER A 92 5.93 -12.74 8.91
CA SER A 92 7.31 -13.20 8.73
C SER A 92 8.26 -12.11 9.18
N VAL A 93 8.86 -12.26 10.36
CA VAL A 93 9.68 -11.24 11.00
C VAL A 93 11.17 -11.47 10.72
N CYS A 94 11.83 -10.38 10.34
CA CYS A 94 13.26 -10.20 10.30
C CYS A 94 13.76 -9.89 11.71
N SER A 95 14.38 -10.86 12.36
CA SER A 95 14.78 -10.73 13.76
C SER A 95 15.82 -9.62 13.98
N VAL A 96 16.65 -9.37 12.97
CA VAL A 96 17.69 -8.36 12.97
C VAL A 96 17.40 -7.34 11.88
N PRO A 97 17.54 -6.02 12.13
CA PRO A 97 17.37 -5.01 11.11
C PRO A 97 18.28 -5.27 9.90
N HIS A 98 17.71 -5.37 8.70
CA HIS A 98 18.44 -5.59 7.46
C HIS A 98 18.77 -4.27 6.78
N THR A 99 20.04 -4.06 6.46
CA THR A 99 20.48 -2.97 5.60
C THR A 99 20.04 -3.27 4.17
N GLY A 100 19.29 -2.36 3.56
CA GLY A 100 18.65 -2.49 2.25
C GLY A 100 17.13 -2.69 2.28
N CYS A 101 16.52 -2.83 3.47
CA CYS A 101 15.07 -2.97 3.62
C CYS A 101 14.44 -1.79 4.41
N GLU A 102 15.22 -0.77 4.70
CA GLU A 102 14.76 0.53 5.18
C GLU A 102 13.88 1.27 4.17
N LEU A 103 13.09 2.19 4.69
CA LEU A 103 12.51 3.28 3.93
C LEU A 103 13.60 4.33 3.66
N ALA A 104 14.27 4.23 2.53
CA ALA A 104 15.28 5.18 2.07
C ALA A 104 14.69 6.32 1.23
N ASP A 105 13.62 6.03 0.49
CA ASP A 105 13.02 6.96 -0.47
C ASP A 105 11.96 7.86 0.16
N ASN A 106 11.86 9.09 -0.35
CA ASN A 106 10.87 10.04 0.12
C ASN A 106 9.46 9.61 -0.31
N ILE A 107 8.60 9.37 0.68
CA ILE A 107 7.17 9.05 0.47
C ILE A 107 6.27 10.29 0.61
N HIS A 108 6.86 11.49 0.64
CA HIS A 108 6.18 12.77 0.83
C HIS A 108 5.40 12.89 2.15
N LEU A 109 5.83 12.13 3.15
CA LEU A 109 5.26 12.15 4.50
C LEU A 109 6.29 12.55 5.53
N GLU A 110 5.80 13.29 6.51
CA GLU A 110 6.60 13.86 7.57
C GLU A 110 6.04 13.49 8.93
N TYR A 111 6.93 13.18 9.86
CA TYR A 111 6.60 12.99 11.25
C TYR A 111 6.61 14.36 11.95
N PRO A 112 5.50 14.78 12.59
CA PRO A 112 5.42 16.08 13.21
C PRO A 112 6.22 16.15 14.51
N GLY A 113 6.83 17.31 14.78
CA GLY A 113 7.35 17.64 16.11
C GLY A 113 8.63 16.92 16.54
N LEU A 114 9.53 16.62 15.61
CA LEU A 114 10.87 16.09 15.93
C LEU A 114 11.91 17.21 16.05
N GLY A 115 12.70 17.20 17.12
CA GLY A 115 13.73 18.22 17.40
C GLY A 115 13.14 19.59 17.76
N ASP A 116 13.52 20.63 17.01
CA ASP A 116 13.10 22.04 17.20
C ASP A 116 11.61 22.30 16.88
N GLY A 117 10.76 21.27 16.89
CA GLY A 117 9.33 21.37 16.54
C GLY A 117 9.04 21.32 15.03
N ASN A 118 10.05 21.07 14.19
CA ASN A 118 9.84 20.92 12.76
C ASN A 118 9.38 19.50 12.40
N SER A 119 8.60 19.40 11.32
CA SER A 119 8.26 18.12 10.71
C SER A 119 9.48 17.53 10.01
N VAL A 120 9.67 16.21 10.15
CA VAL A 120 10.82 15.49 9.59
C VAL A 120 10.33 14.42 8.62
N PRO A 121 10.82 14.39 7.36
CA PRO A 121 10.44 13.34 6.41
C PRO A 121 10.74 11.93 6.95
N TYR A 122 9.80 11.00 6.83
CA TYR A 122 9.95 9.64 7.39
C TYR A 122 11.20 8.90 6.90
N HIS A 123 11.56 9.07 5.62
CA HIS A 123 12.77 8.47 5.03
C HIS A 123 14.10 9.00 5.59
N LYS A 124 14.05 10.03 6.45
CA LYS A 124 15.19 10.54 7.23
C LYS A 124 15.20 10.05 8.67
N ILE A 125 14.14 9.40 9.13
CA ILE A 125 14.05 8.85 10.48
C ILE A 125 14.65 7.43 10.47
N PRO A 126 15.48 7.07 11.46
CA PRO A 126 16.02 5.72 11.56
C PRO A 126 14.92 4.67 11.54
N ASN A 127 15.01 3.72 10.63
CA ASN A 127 13.98 2.72 10.43
C ASN A 127 14.52 1.45 9.77
N PHE A 128 13.73 0.38 9.82
CA PHE A 128 13.99 -0.84 9.04
C PHE A 128 12.70 -1.65 8.88
N GLN A 129 12.65 -2.56 7.91
CA GLN A 129 11.56 -3.52 7.75
C GLN A 129 11.60 -4.58 8.84
N LEU A 130 10.58 -4.58 9.71
CA LEU A 130 10.35 -5.63 10.70
C LEU A 130 9.99 -6.96 10.05
N GLY A 131 9.16 -6.93 9.01
CA GLY A 131 8.70 -8.15 8.39
C GLY A 131 7.71 -7.95 7.25
N THR A 132 7.25 -9.08 6.71
CA THR A 132 6.27 -9.14 5.62
C THR A 132 5.05 -9.95 6.04
N TYR A 133 3.89 -9.55 5.53
CA TYR A 133 2.62 -10.26 5.71
C TYR A 133 1.89 -10.32 4.38
N GLY A 134 1.42 -11.49 3.98
CA GLY A 134 0.79 -11.67 2.68
C GLY A 134 1.66 -11.25 1.48
N PRO A 135 1.07 -11.17 0.29
CA PRO A 135 1.75 -10.70 -0.91
C PRO A 135 2.01 -9.19 -0.83
N ARG A 136 3.26 -8.77 -1.04
CA ARG A 136 3.65 -7.35 -1.20
C ARG A 136 3.30 -6.41 -0.02
N CYS A 137 3.00 -6.93 1.17
CA CYS A 137 2.85 -6.07 2.36
C CYS A 137 4.02 -6.25 3.33
N SER A 138 4.35 -5.16 4.01
CA SER A 138 5.48 -5.08 4.92
C SER A 138 5.22 -4.15 6.08
N ILE A 139 5.88 -4.40 7.20
CA ILE A 139 5.89 -3.48 8.35
C ILE A 139 7.28 -2.92 8.50
N ASN A 140 7.40 -1.61 8.63
CA ASN A 140 8.63 -0.93 9.00
C ASN A 140 8.51 -0.38 10.42
N VAL A 141 9.59 -0.50 11.21
CA VAL A 141 9.70 0.10 12.54
C VAL A 141 10.54 1.37 12.43
N PHE A 142 10.09 2.44 13.05
CA PHE A 142 10.73 3.76 13.09
C PHE A 142 11.17 4.09 14.51
N PHE A 143 12.27 4.82 14.61
CA PHE A 143 12.88 5.28 15.86
C PHE A 143 13.03 6.81 15.82
N PRO A 144 11.94 7.57 16.02
CA PRO A 144 11.98 9.04 16.03
C PRO A 144 13.03 9.61 16.99
N GLU A 145 13.19 9.01 18.17
CA GLU A 145 14.14 9.49 19.19
C GLU A 145 15.62 9.33 18.78
N LEU A 146 15.91 8.49 17.78
CA LEU A 146 17.26 8.36 17.21
C LEU A 146 17.58 9.42 16.15
N TRP A 147 16.60 10.25 15.79
CA TRP A 147 16.80 11.34 14.86
C TRP A 147 17.43 12.55 15.57
N SER A 148 18.40 13.17 14.89
CA SER A 148 18.95 14.47 15.25
C SER A 148 19.22 15.26 13.96
N LYS A 149 19.41 16.58 14.06
CA LYS A 149 19.75 17.39 12.88
C LYS A 149 21.06 16.93 12.23
N GLU A 150 22.04 16.58 13.05
CA GLU A 150 23.34 16.09 12.62
C GLU A 150 23.18 14.78 11.84
N ARG A 151 22.38 13.85 12.36
CA ARG A 151 22.07 12.58 11.67
C ARG A 151 21.30 12.84 10.39
N GLY A 152 20.28 13.70 10.43
CA GLY A 152 19.39 14.02 9.32
C GLY A 152 20.08 14.66 8.11
N HIS A 153 21.23 15.30 8.32
CA HIS A 153 22.11 15.81 7.25
C HIS A 153 23.15 14.80 6.76
N GLY A 154 23.26 13.64 7.41
CA GLY A 154 24.14 12.56 6.97
C GLY A 154 23.67 11.92 5.66
N SER A 155 24.55 11.14 5.03
CA SER A 155 24.25 10.47 3.75
C SER A 155 23.26 9.30 3.87
N ARG A 156 23.12 8.73 5.07
CA ARG A 156 22.27 7.56 5.36
C ARG A 156 21.56 7.72 6.71
N PRO A 157 20.73 8.75 6.88
CA PRO A 157 20.13 9.12 8.17
C PRO A 157 19.20 8.04 8.71
N HIS A 158 18.54 7.30 7.82
CA HIS A 158 17.57 6.24 8.14
C HIS A 158 18.20 4.91 8.58
N ILE A 159 19.49 4.69 8.36
CA ILE A 159 20.13 3.40 8.70
C ILE A 159 20.47 3.36 10.18
N LEU A 160 20.09 2.27 10.87
CA LEU A 160 20.50 2.02 12.25
C LEU A 160 21.99 1.66 12.33
N THR A 161 22.69 2.19 13.33
CA THR A 161 24.07 1.81 13.64
C THR A 161 24.14 0.38 14.18
N GLN A 162 25.32 -0.23 14.14
CA GLN A 162 25.50 -1.59 14.68
C GLN A 162 25.10 -1.71 16.16
N ARG A 163 25.41 -0.66 16.96
CA ARG A 163 25.03 -0.60 18.37
C ARG A 163 23.51 -0.53 18.54
N GLU A 164 22.82 0.29 17.75
CA GLU A 164 21.35 0.41 17.77
C GLU A 164 20.68 -0.91 17.38
N ARG A 165 21.22 -1.60 16.37
CA ARG A 165 20.73 -2.93 15.95
C ARG A 165 20.89 -3.99 17.05
N ASP A 166 22.01 -3.98 17.76
CA ASP A 166 22.27 -4.93 18.86
C ASP A 166 21.33 -4.66 20.04
N LEU A 167 21.13 -3.39 20.38
CA LEU A 167 20.20 -2.96 21.42
C LEU A 167 18.77 -3.39 21.08
N TRP A 168 18.29 -3.07 19.87
CA TRP A 168 16.98 -3.51 19.38
C TRP A 168 16.81 -5.02 19.54
N TYR A 169 17.80 -5.79 19.08
CA TYR A 169 17.70 -7.24 19.07
C TYR A 169 17.71 -7.83 20.48
N ARG A 170 18.74 -7.50 21.27
CA ARG A 170 18.99 -8.14 22.57
C ARG A 170 18.09 -7.63 23.68
N GLN A 171 17.77 -6.35 23.66
CA GLN A 171 17.02 -5.70 24.74
C GLN A 171 15.55 -5.52 24.40
N GLY A 172 15.18 -5.42 23.12
CA GLY A 172 13.79 -5.29 22.70
C GLY A 172 13.22 -6.61 22.17
N PHE A 173 13.50 -6.89 20.90
CA PHE A 173 12.81 -7.93 20.14
C PHE A 173 12.93 -9.33 20.75
N ARG A 174 14.15 -9.80 21.05
CA ARG A 174 14.37 -11.15 21.59
C ARG A 174 13.70 -11.33 22.96
N ARG A 175 13.76 -10.31 23.82
CA ARG A 175 13.10 -10.36 25.14
C ARG A 175 11.60 -10.36 25.00
N ALA A 176 11.05 -9.55 24.10
CA ALA A 176 9.62 -9.51 23.84
C ALA A 176 9.09 -10.85 23.33
N ILE A 177 9.79 -11.49 22.40
CA ILE A 177 9.45 -12.84 21.94
C ILE A 177 9.51 -13.85 23.08
N ARG A 178 10.50 -13.76 23.98
CA ARG A 178 10.61 -14.63 25.14
C ARG A 178 9.49 -14.42 26.16
N ALA A 179 9.07 -13.17 26.37
CA ALA A 179 8.01 -12.82 27.32
C ALA A 179 6.62 -13.21 26.81
N LEU A 180 6.34 -13.05 25.50
CA LEU A 180 5.05 -13.38 24.89
C LEU A 180 4.92 -14.86 24.52
N GLY A 181 6.02 -15.45 24.06
CA GLY A 181 6.08 -16.84 23.66
C GLY A 181 6.42 -17.76 24.84
N THR A 182 6.68 -19.01 24.50
CA THR A 182 7.37 -19.93 25.39
C THR A 182 8.88 -19.82 25.17
N ASP A 183 9.69 -20.22 26.14
CA ASP A 183 11.15 -20.33 25.98
C ASP A 183 11.52 -21.16 24.73
N LEU A 184 10.66 -22.10 24.32
CA LEU A 184 10.80 -22.89 23.09
C LEU A 184 10.80 -22.01 21.82
N ILE A 185 9.85 -21.07 21.69
CA ILE A 185 9.79 -20.17 20.52
C ILE A 185 11.00 -19.23 20.51
N ALA A 186 11.37 -18.69 21.68
CA ALA A 186 12.55 -17.83 21.79
C ALA A 186 13.87 -18.55 21.45
N SER A 187 13.93 -19.87 21.69
CA SER A 187 15.10 -20.69 21.35
C SER A 187 15.35 -20.81 19.84
N GLU A 188 14.32 -20.59 19.02
CA GLU A 188 14.45 -20.60 17.56
C GLU A 188 15.16 -19.35 17.00
N PHE A 189 15.24 -18.30 17.81
CA PHE A 189 15.92 -17.06 17.46
C PHE A 189 17.40 -17.13 17.90
N PRO A 190 18.34 -16.58 17.12
CA PRO A 190 19.77 -16.54 17.46
C PRO A 190 20.08 -15.90 18.82
N ALA A 191 21.03 -16.43 19.60
CA ALA A 191 21.33 -15.86 20.91
C ALA A 191 21.80 -14.38 20.87
N THR A 192 22.54 -14.01 19.82
CA THR A 192 23.09 -12.67 19.64
C THR A 192 22.93 -12.19 18.19
N LEU A 193 23.07 -10.88 17.98
CA LEU A 193 23.12 -10.26 16.65
C LEU A 193 24.27 -10.82 15.80
N GLU A 194 25.41 -11.09 16.42
CA GLU A 194 26.59 -11.66 15.76
C GLU A 194 26.30 -13.07 15.25
N THR A 195 25.68 -13.93 16.07
CA THR A 195 25.25 -15.27 15.66
C THR A 195 24.30 -15.20 14.47
N GLU A 196 23.38 -14.23 14.44
CA GLU A 196 22.48 -14.07 13.29
C GLU A 196 23.22 -13.62 12.03
N THR A 197 24.18 -12.72 12.18
CA THR A 197 24.99 -12.20 11.07
C THR A 197 25.84 -13.31 10.46
N GLU A 198 26.47 -14.14 11.29
CA GLU A 198 27.25 -15.30 10.82
C GLU A 198 26.35 -16.37 10.22
N ARG A 199 25.18 -16.67 10.82
CA ARG A 199 24.20 -17.61 10.26
C ARG A 199 23.72 -17.16 8.88
N GLY A 200 23.51 -15.87 8.69
CA GLY A 200 23.07 -15.33 7.41
C GLY A 200 24.17 -15.29 6.35
N ARG A 201 25.44 -15.40 6.72
CA ARG A 201 26.56 -15.23 5.79
C ARG A 201 26.67 -16.44 4.84
N LYS A 202 26.45 -16.19 3.55
CA LYS A 202 26.66 -17.17 2.48
C LYS A 202 28.15 -17.32 2.16
N ARG A 203 28.49 -18.43 1.50
CA ARG A 203 29.86 -18.77 1.05
C ARG A 203 30.51 -17.69 0.16
N ASN A 204 29.70 -16.91 -0.57
CA ASN A 204 30.16 -15.82 -1.43
C ASN A 204 30.25 -14.46 -0.70
N GLY A 205 30.09 -14.43 0.62
CA GLY A 205 30.14 -13.20 1.43
C GLY A 205 28.84 -12.39 1.43
N HIS A 206 27.84 -12.74 0.61
CA HIS A 206 26.51 -12.15 0.69
C HIS A 206 25.78 -12.62 1.94
N ILE A 207 24.80 -11.84 2.41
CA ILE A 207 23.99 -12.21 3.57
C ILE A 207 22.60 -12.63 3.10
N ALA A 208 22.19 -13.87 3.38
CA ALA A 208 20.79 -14.30 3.35
C ALA A 208 20.26 -14.28 4.77
N TRP A 209 19.43 -13.29 5.05
CA TRP A 209 18.78 -13.22 6.34
C TRP A 209 17.58 -14.16 6.39
N GLY A 210 17.45 -14.87 7.51
CA GLY A 210 16.31 -15.73 7.77
C GLY A 210 15.15 -14.93 8.35
N THR A 211 13.94 -15.19 7.88
CA THR A 211 12.72 -14.75 8.55
C THR A 211 12.20 -15.84 9.48
N LYS A 212 11.46 -15.43 10.50
CA LYS A 212 10.76 -16.32 11.43
C LYS A 212 9.30 -15.93 11.50
N ILE A 213 8.41 -16.90 11.47
CA ILE A 213 6.98 -16.64 11.55
C ILE A 213 6.62 -16.39 13.00
N VAL A 214 6.02 -15.24 13.27
CA VAL A 214 5.35 -14.95 14.54
C VAL A 214 3.86 -15.26 14.38
N ASP A 215 3.35 -16.09 15.29
CA ASP A 215 1.95 -16.49 15.32
C ASP A 215 1.05 -15.26 15.56
N LYS A 216 -0.06 -15.19 14.83
CA LYS A 216 -1.05 -14.09 14.90
C LYS A 216 -1.52 -13.80 16.32
N ARG A 217 -1.52 -14.80 17.22
CA ARG A 217 -1.93 -14.68 18.62
C ARG A 217 -1.06 -13.72 19.42
N TYR A 218 0.21 -13.57 19.05
CA TYR A 218 1.16 -12.71 19.77
C TYR A 218 1.30 -11.32 19.15
N LEU A 219 0.86 -11.12 17.91
CA LEU A 219 1.07 -9.86 17.17
C LEU A 219 0.45 -8.63 17.84
N PRO A 220 -0.80 -8.68 18.37
CA PRO A 220 -1.38 -7.51 19.04
C PRO A 220 -0.56 -7.03 20.24
N LEU A 221 0.13 -7.97 20.92
CA LEU A 221 0.92 -7.68 22.12
C LEU A 221 2.38 -7.37 21.82
N LEU A 222 2.86 -7.73 20.63
CA LEU A 222 4.29 -7.68 20.29
C LEU A 222 4.85 -6.28 20.32
N ALA A 223 4.14 -5.29 19.76
CA ALA A 223 4.59 -3.90 19.74
C ALA A 223 4.79 -3.36 21.16
N ASP A 224 3.80 -3.58 22.03
CA ASP A 224 3.82 -3.09 23.41
C ASP A 224 4.83 -3.83 24.26
N GLN A 225 4.98 -5.14 24.08
CA GLN A 225 6.03 -5.87 24.78
C GLN A 225 7.41 -5.37 24.36
N ILE A 226 7.65 -5.12 23.07
CA ILE A 226 8.94 -4.56 22.63
C ILE A 226 9.18 -3.19 23.29
N ARG A 227 8.17 -2.31 23.31
CA ARG A 227 8.28 -1.02 24.01
C ARG A 227 8.58 -1.19 25.48
N HIS A 228 7.90 -2.12 26.15
CA HIS A 228 8.08 -2.40 27.57
C HIS A 228 9.51 -2.85 27.85
N GLU A 229 10.01 -3.82 27.09
CA GLU A 229 11.37 -4.35 27.25
C GLU A 229 12.44 -3.29 26.98
N ILE A 230 12.26 -2.46 25.95
CA ILE A 230 13.20 -1.39 25.64
C ILE A 230 13.15 -0.27 26.70
N SER A 231 11.95 0.18 27.09
CA SER A 231 11.77 1.26 28.07
C SER A 231 12.31 0.88 29.45
N SER A 232 12.19 -0.39 29.83
CA SER A 232 12.72 -0.93 31.09
C SER A 232 14.25 -0.92 31.15
N ASN A 233 14.94 -0.76 30.01
CA ASN A 233 16.40 -0.73 29.91
C ASN A 233 16.96 0.65 29.48
N GLY A 234 16.09 1.64 29.24
CA GLY A 234 16.46 3.01 28.87
C GLY A 234 16.73 3.21 27.37
N ASP A 235 16.20 4.31 26.84
CA ASP A 235 16.68 5.05 25.66
C ASP A 235 16.13 4.78 24.25
N LEU A 236 15.03 4.04 24.03
CA LEU A 236 14.41 3.98 22.68
C LEU A 236 12.89 3.82 22.67
N ARG A 237 12.15 4.81 22.15
CA ARG A 237 10.73 4.66 21.75
C ARG A 237 10.60 4.24 20.29
N ILE A 238 9.62 3.36 20.02
CA ILE A 238 9.37 2.79 18.70
C ILE A 238 7.98 3.12 18.16
N TRP A 239 7.91 3.35 16.85
CA TRP A 239 6.70 3.58 16.07
C TRP A 239 6.65 2.61 14.90
N LEU A 240 5.45 2.25 14.43
CA LEU A 240 5.29 1.28 13.34
C LEU A 240 4.60 1.94 12.14
N ILE A 241 5.11 1.66 10.95
CA ILE A 241 4.44 1.94 9.69
C ILE A 241 4.06 0.60 9.06
N HIS A 242 2.78 0.45 8.77
CA HIS A 242 2.22 -0.62 7.97
C HIS A 242 2.19 -0.18 6.51
N ARG A 243 2.82 -0.95 5.64
CA ARG A 243 2.80 -0.74 4.19
C ARG A 243 2.06 -1.90 3.54
N SER A 244 1.02 -1.58 2.79
CA SER A 244 0.34 -2.50 1.87
C SER A 244 0.59 -2.03 0.43
N CYS A 245 1.21 -2.85 -0.40
CA CYS A 245 1.28 -2.57 -1.84
C CYS A 245 0.29 -3.51 -2.54
N ASP A 246 -0.92 -3.04 -2.82
CA ASP A 246 -1.84 -3.77 -3.70
C ASP A 246 -1.41 -3.50 -5.14
N GLY A 247 -0.93 -4.54 -5.80
CA GLY A 247 -0.64 -4.49 -7.22
C GLY A 247 -1.10 -5.76 -7.88
N TYR A 248 -2.41 -6.04 -7.86
CA TYR A 248 -3.02 -6.98 -8.77
C TYR A 248 -4.45 -6.56 -9.14
N TYR A 249 -4.62 -6.31 -10.43
CA TYR A 249 -5.89 -6.40 -11.16
C TYR A 249 -6.53 -7.76 -10.85
N TYR A 250 -7.80 -7.76 -10.41
CA TYR A 250 -8.66 -8.93 -10.17
C TYR A 250 -8.33 -9.81 -8.95
N TYR A 251 -8.62 -9.34 -7.74
CA TYR A 251 -9.17 -10.22 -6.69
C TYR A 251 -10.14 -9.43 -5.81
N TYR A 252 -11.37 -9.94 -5.69
CA TYR A 252 -12.35 -9.50 -4.68
C TYR A 252 -11.85 -9.89 -3.28
N TYR A 253 -10.85 -9.18 -2.76
CA TYR A 253 -10.64 -9.14 -1.33
C TYR A 253 -11.40 -7.91 -0.83
N HIS A 254 -12.51 -8.17 -0.13
CA HIS A 254 -13.04 -7.22 0.83
C HIS A 254 -11.97 -7.01 1.90
N PHE A 255 -10.99 -6.12 1.63
CA PHE A 255 -10.19 -5.51 2.68
C PHE A 255 -11.09 -4.49 3.38
N LEU A 256 -12.02 -5.02 4.18
CA LEU A 256 -12.75 -4.24 5.16
C LEU A 256 -11.74 -3.96 6.27
N PHE A 257 -10.92 -2.93 6.07
CA PHE A 257 -10.13 -2.31 7.12
C PHE A 257 -11.10 -1.67 8.12
N ARG A 258 -11.72 -2.49 8.96
CA ARG A 258 -12.45 -2.02 10.13
C ARG A 258 -11.41 -1.76 11.22
N PHE A 259 -10.70 -0.64 11.09
CA PHE A 259 -9.77 -0.18 12.12
C PHE A 259 -10.57 0.57 13.18
N GLU A 260 -10.89 -0.12 14.29
CA GLU A 260 -11.43 0.49 15.50
C GLU A 260 -10.28 1.04 16.36
N ALA A 261 -9.53 2.02 15.87
CA ALA A 261 -8.57 2.81 16.66
C ALA A 261 -8.08 4.03 15.86
N GLU A 262 -7.49 5.01 16.54
CA GLU A 262 -6.88 6.25 15.99
C GLU A 262 -5.74 5.96 15.00
N VAL A 263 -6.06 5.48 13.80
CA VAL A 263 -5.10 5.18 12.72
C VAL A 263 -5.13 6.33 11.71
N GLN A 264 -3.98 6.97 11.49
CA GLN A 264 -3.81 7.85 10.33
C GLN A 264 -3.53 6.97 9.10
N LEU A 265 -4.57 6.73 8.31
CA LEU A 265 -4.45 6.07 7.02
C LEU A 265 -4.14 7.11 5.95
N LEU A 266 -3.11 6.86 5.15
CA LEU A 266 -2.83 7.67 3.98
C LEU A 266 -2.67 6.80 2.73
N LEU A 267 -3.56 7.04 1.77
CA LEU A 267 -3.53 6.42 0.46
C LEU A 267 -2.56 7.21 -0.42
N LEU A 268 -1.44 6.61 -0.81
CA LEU A 268 -0.51 7.23 -1.75
C LEU A 268 -0.95 6.89 -3.17
N VAL A 269 -1.31 7.92 -3.92
CA VAL A 269 -1.59 7.84 -5.35
C VAL A 269 -0.27 8.02 -6.09
N SER A 270 0.21 6.98 -6.76
CA SER A 270 1.20 7.15 -7.82
C SER A 270 0.42 7.64 -9.05
N SER A 271 0.55 8.92 -9.38
CA SER A 271 0.04 9.43 -10.65
C SER A 271 1.05 9.06 -11.73
N THR A 272 0.81 7.96 -12.45
CA THR A 272 1.30 7.88 -13.83
C THR A 272 0.51 8.91 -14.62
N THR A 273 1.19 10.00 -14.97
CA THR A 273 0.71 11.00 -15.92
C THR A 273 0.26 10.30 -17.19
N PHE A 274 -1.04 10.28 -17.44
CA PHE A 274 -1.55 10.21 -18.80
C PHE A 274 -1.38 11.61 -19.37
N GLU A 275 -0.35 11.81 -20.19
CA GLU A 275 -0.35 12.89 -21.16
C GLU A 275 -1.50 12.60 -22.15
N LEU A 276 -2.45 13.53 -22.22
CA LEU A 276 -3.48 13.58 -23.25
C LEU A 276 -2.88 14.13 -24.56
#